data_AF-A0A524EPV6-F1
#
_entry.id   AF-A0A524EPV6-F1
#
_cell.length_a   1.000
_cell.length_b   1.000
_cell.length_c   1.000
_cell.angle_alpha   90.00
_cell.angle_beta   90.00
_cell.angle_gamma   90.00
#
_symmetry.space_group_name_H-M   'P 1'
#
loop_
_entity.id
_entity.type
_entity.pdbx_description
1 polymer ?
#
loop_
_entity_poly.entity_id
_entity_poly.type
_entity_poly.pdbx_seq_one_letter_code
_entity_poly.pdbx_strand_id
1 'polypeptide(L)'
;MEHKKLSIEYDLNLIEKTLDDKDMRYIVLFLYVIRNDLFKDFSNTQLIESYERILILDDIFKSNIVQFWEREFIEIAIDLGLFKNIRSIQEFDQKDDDFIIRLGEETVTLENDALMVPDDLLYLMIHKKFKNLSRRDFNLALTKLQALKCEKANIIHPFIFQIDEHDYNISNELYYILDQYGNIYQAIKIEITIQGFEDRFIEIRDSIRSMIEIFDPILITKPVLQKINTAIENKNEIIPFIKEEKIKLPEKFNTDKIDKDLEIFRTWIDKLNLLLLMNNELYILEKEISEIKRIYNGKHKKNSYLQFIEKVSFNEDNIVINIQEQLIALRDKLVKIQSKISELTKKDLKLLNLDYERLIIMSNED
;
A
#
# COMPACT_ATOMS: atom_id res chain seq x y z
N MET A 1 14.42 -35.07 -19.50
CA MET A 1 13.23 -34.69 -20.29
C MET A 1 13.50 -33.34 -20.93
N GLU A 2 13.04 -33.09 -22.15
CA GLU A 2 13.04 -31.73 -22.71
C GLU A 2 12.06 -30.88 -21.90
N HIS A 3 12.57 -29.88 -21.19
CA HIS A 3 11.77 -28.90 -20.46
C HIS A 3 11.00 -28.05 -21.45
N LYS A 4 9.68 -28.27 -21.59
CA LYS A 4 8.80 -27.58 -22.57
C LYS A 4 7.64 -26.81 -21.93
N LYS A 5 7.32 -27.12 -20.68
CA LYS A 5 6.17 -26.60 -19.94
C LYS A 5 6.65 -25.91 -18.68
N LEU A 6 6.00 -24.84 -18.26
CA LEU A 6 6.33 -24.17 -17.01
C LEU A 6 6.18 -25.16 -15.84
N SER A 7 7.20 -25.26 -15.01
CA SER A 7 7.18 -26.15 -13.83
C SER A 7 8.06 -25.62 -12.70
N ILE A 8 7.71 -25.95 -11.46
CA ILE A 8 8.46 -25.51 -10.28
C ILE A 8 9.92 -26.02 -10.33
N GLU A 9 10.14 -27.28 -10.72
CA GLU A 9 11.48 -27.90 -10.74
C GLU A 9 12.47 -27.11 -11.61
N TYR A 10 12.02 -26.63 -12.77
CA TYR A 10 12.88 -25.93 -13.72
C TYR A 10 12.78 -24.41 -13.62
N ASP A 11 11.62 -23.85 -13.28
CA ASP A 11 11.33 -22.43 -13.44
C ASP A 11 11.06 -21.67 -12.12
N LEU A 12 11.29 -22.28 -10.95
CA LEU A 12 11.07 -21.62 -9.65
C LEU A 12 11.70 -20.21 -9.59
N ASN A 13 12.94 -20.04 -10.03
CA ASN A 13 13.62 -18.75 -10.02
C ASN A 13 12.95 -17.72 -10.96
N LEU A 14 12.42 -18.16 -12.11
CA LEU A 14 11.69 -17.29 -13.03
C LEU A 14 10.39 -16.81 -12.39
N ILE A 15 9.66 -17.72 -11.74
CA ILE A 15 8.41 -17.42 -11.03
C ILE A 15 8.67 -16.47 -9.86
N GLU A 16 9.67 -16.77 -9.02
CA GLU A 16 10.03 -15.93 -7.88
C GLU A 16 10.47 -14.52 -8.30
N LYS A 17 11.28 -14.40 -9.36
CA LYS A 17 11.67 -13.09 -9.91
C LYS A 17 10.46 -12.29 -10.42
N THR A 18 9.52 -12.98 -11.06
CA THR A 18 8.29 -12.36 -11.57
C THR A 18 7.40 -11.88 -10.43
N LEU A 19 7.25 -12.68 -9.37
CA LEU A 19 6.47 -12.30 -8.19
C LEU A 19 7.22 -11.29 -7.29
N ASP A 20 8.52 -11.12 -7.43
CA ASP A 20 9.28 -10.07 -6.74
C ASP A 20 9.12 -8.69 -7.37
N ASP A 21 8.86 -8.64 -8.67
CA ASP A 21 8.44 -7.43 -9.37
C ASP A 21 6.98 -7.13 -9.00
N LYS A 22 6.74 -6.05 -8.26
CA LYS A 22 5.40 -5.73 -7.74
C LYS A 22 4.37 -5.53 -8.85
N ASP A 23 4.77 -4.91 -9.95
CA ASP A 23 3.86 -4.54 -11.02
C ASP A 23 3.39 -5.80 -11.76
N MET A 24 4.34 -6.71 -12.05
CA MET A 24 4.02 -8.02 -12.61
C MET A 24 3.23 -8.89 -11.64
N ARG A 25 3.65 -8.92 -10.37
CA ARG A 25 3.00 -9.70 -9.32
C ARG A 25 1.52 -9.36 -9.25
N TYR A 26 1.17 -8.07 -9.13
CA TYR A 26 -0.24 -7.71 -8.96
C TYR A 26 -1.11 -8.14 -10.14
N ILE A 27 -0.60 -8.06 -11.36
CA ILE A 27 -1.31 -8.57 -12.55
C ILE A 27 -1.56 -10.07 -12.41
N VAL A 28 -0.51 -10.85 -12.14
CA VAL A 28 -0.59 -12.31 -12.00
C VAL A 28 -1.57 -12.70 -10.89
N LEU A 29 -1.45 -12.09 -9.72
CA LEU A 29 -2.28 -12.43 -8.57
C LEU A 29 -3.74 -12.03 -8.77
N PHE A 30 -4.03 -10.88 -9.40
CA PHE A 30 -5.42 -10.48 -9.65
C PHE A 30 -6.07 -11.36 -10.72
N LEU A 31 -5.37 -11.70 -11.80
CA LEU A 31 -5.88 -12.66 -12.79
C LEU A 31 -6.14 -14.03 -12.15
N TYR A 32 -5.25 -14.49 -11.26
CA TYR A 32 -5.47 -15.70 -10.47
C TYR A 32 -6.74 -15.60 -9.62
N VAL A 33 -6.88 -14.53 -8.82
CA VAL A 33 -8.02 -14.36 -7.90
C VAL A 33 -9.34 -14.20 -8.65
N ILE A 34 -9.34 -13.53 -9.79
CA ILE A 34 -10.52 -13.49 -10.67
C ILE A 34 -10.89 -14.92 -11.09
N ARG A 35 -9.95 -15.70 -11.62
CA ARG A 35 -10.23 -17.08 -12.05
C ARG A 35 -10.65 -18.02 -10.90
N ASN A 36 -9.90 -18.02 -9.80
CA ASN A 36 -10.10 -18.94 -8.68
C ASN A 36 -11.23 -18.48 -7.75
N ASP A 37 -11.10 -17.29 -7.17
CA ASP A 37 -11.98 -16.86 -6.09
C ASP A 37 -13.33 -16.35 -6.59
N LEU A 38 -13.40 -15.70 -7.77
CA LEU A 38 -14.71 -15.38 -8.37
C LEU A 38 -15.29 -16.60 -9.08
N PHE A 39 -14.56 -17.23 -10.00
CA PHE A 39 -15.15 -18.21 -10.91
C PHE A 39 -14.89 -19.68 -10.56
N LYS A 40 -14.23 -19.97 -9.43
CA LYS A 40 -13.96 -21.33 -8.94
C LYS A 40 -13.29 -22.21 -9.99
N ASP A 41 -12.36 -21.65 -10.76
CA ASP A 41 -11.71 -22.32 -11.91
C ASP A 41 -12.70 -22.94 -12.91
N PHE A 42 -13.85 -22.27 -13.09
CA PHE A 42 -14.96 -22.73 -13.94
C PHE A 42 -15.59 -24.06 -13.52
N SER A 43 -15.23 -24.60 -12.35
CA SER A 43 -15.76 -25.87 -11.83
C SER A 43 -17.23 -25.79 -11.44
N ASN A 44 -17.77 -24.59 -11.22
CA ASN A 44 -19.16 -24.36 -10.85
C ASN A 44 -19.96 -23.74 -12.00
N THR A 45 -20.57 -24.58 -12.83
CA THR A 45 -21.38 -24.15 -13.97
C THR A 45 -22.56 -23.24 -13.58
N GLN A 46 -23.19 -23.48 -12.41
CA GLN A 46 -24.31 -22.65 -11.95
C GLN A 46 -23.88 -21.23 -11.65
N LEU A 47 -22.68 -21.06 -11.09
CA LEU A 47 -22.09 -19.75 -10.85
C LEU A 47 -21.81 -19.02 -12.17
N ILE A 48 -21.25 -19.72 -13.16
CA ILE A 48 -20.99 -19.14 -14.50
C ILE A 48 -22.30 -18.68 -15.15
N GLU A 49 -23.31 -19.55 -15.21
CA GLU A 49 -24.61 -19.21 -15.79
C GLU A 49 -25.26 -18.03 -15.07
N SER A 50 -25.14 -17.95 -13.75
CA SER A 50 -25.70 -16.85 -12.95
C SER A 50 -24.99 -15.53 -13.21
N TYR A 51 -23.67 -15.57 -13.45
CA TYR A 51 -22.90 -14.41 -13.85
C TYR A 51 -23.27 -13.93 -15.25
N GLU A 52 -23.30 -14.81 -16.23
CA GLU A 52 -23.69 -14.50 -17.61
C GLU A 52 -25.11 -13.93 -17.71
N ARG A 53 -26.06 -14.45 -16.92
CA ARG A 53 -27.43 -13.91 -16.83
C ARG A 53 -27.49 -12.45 -16.38
N ILE A 54 -26.56 -12.00 -15.55
CA ILE A 54 -26.47 -10.59 -15.16
C ILE A 54 -25.90 -9.75 -16.29
N LEU A 55 -24.92 -10.26 -17.04
CA LEU A 55 -24.25 -9.50 -18.10
C LEU A 55 -25.15 -9.17 -19.29
N ILE A 56 -26.19 -9.98 -19.55
CA ILE A 56 -27.14 -9.76 -20.65
C ILE A 56 -28.22 -8.72 -20.33
N LEU A 57 -28.28 -8.20 -19.09
CA LEU A 57 -29.28 -7.22 -18.69
C LEU A 57 -28.86 -5.81 -19.12
N ASP A 58 -29.81 -5.03 -19.65
CA ASP A 58 -29.59 -3.62 -20.03
C ASP A 58 -29.25 -2.76 -18.80
N ASP A 59 -30.02 -2.92 -17.72
CA ASP A 59 -29.80 -2.31 -16.42
C ASP A 59 -29.68 -3.41 -15.36
N ILE A 60 -28.59 -3.38 -14.60
CA ILE A 60 -28.32 -4.34 -13.53
C ILE A 60 -28.78 -3.74 -12.21
N PHE A 61 -29.93 -4.14 -11.69
CA PHE A 61 -30.42 -3.70 -10.39
C PHE A 61 -29.86 -4.56 -9.26
N LYS A 62 -29.77 -4.00 -8.05
CA LYS A 62 -29.39 -4.73 -6.83
C LYS A 62 -30.24 -5.99 -6.66
N SER A 63 -31.55 -5.92 -6.90
CA SER A 63 -32.43 -7.08 -6.80
C SER A 63 -32.02 -8.23 -7.74
N ASN A 64 -31.52 -7.92 -8.95
CA ASN A 64 -31.01 -8.93 -9.87
C ASN A 64 -29.77 -9.62 -9.28
N ILE A 65 -28.81 -8.83 -8.79
CA ILE A 65 -27.59 -9.36 -8.17
C ILE A 65 -27.94 -10.28 -6.99
N VAL A 66 -28.80 -9.84 -6.07
CA VAL A 66 -29.19 -10.65 -4.89
C VAL A 66 -29.97 -11.90 -5.28
N GLN A 67 -30.72 -11.86 -6.38
CA GLN A 67 -31.47 -13.01 -6.88
C GLN A 67 -30.56 -14.07 -7.51
N PHE A 68 -29.53 -13.66 -8.26
CA PHE A 68 -28.71 -14.58 -9.05
C PHE A 68 -27.38 -14.94 -8.38
N TRP A 69 -26.81 -14.07 -7.56
CA TRP A 69 -25.47 -14.29 -7.00
C TRP A 69 -25.54 -14.58 -5.51
N GLU A 70 -24.70 -15.53 -5.08
CA GLU A 70 -24.51 -15.81 -3.66
C GLU A 70 -23.77 -14.67 -2.97
N ARG A 71 -24.03 -14.51 -1.67
CA ARG A 71 -23.44 -13.44 -0.85
C ARG A 71 -21.91 -13.44 -0.91
N GLU A 72 -21.28 -14.61 -0.88
CA GLU A 72 -19.83 -14.77 -0.97
C GLU A 72 -19.29 -14.17 -2.29
N PHE A 73 -19.92 -14.50 -3.42
CA PHE A 73 -19.53 -13.95 -4.73
C PHE A 73 -19.69 -12.43 -4.77
N ILE A 74 -20.79 -11.89 -4.23
CA ILE A 74 -21.03 -10.45 -4.16
C ILE A 74 -19.93 -9.75 -3.34
N GLU A 75 -19.56 -10.33 -2.20
CA GLU A 75 -18.50 -9.79 -1.34
C GLU A 75 -17.16 -9.75 -2.07
N ILE A 76 -16.77 -10.83 -2.76
CA ILE A 76 -15.53 -10.89 -3.55
C ILE A 76 -15.58 -9.90 -4.72
N ALA A 77 -16.70 -9.80 -5.44
CA ALA A 77 -16.88 -8.88 -6.56
C ALA A 77 -16.73 -7.40 -6.13
N ILE A 78 -17.31 -7.03 -4.99
CA ILE A 78 -17.16 -5.68 -4.41
C ILE A 78 -15.71 -5.45 -3.98
N ASP A 79 -15.12 -6.43 -3.30
CA ASP A 79 -13.76 -6.33 -2.77
C ASP A 79 -12.74 -6.15 -3.89
N LEU A 80 -12.85 -6.89 -5.00
CA LEU A 80 -12.01 -6.73 -6.18
C LEU A 80 -12.28 -5.44 -6.94
N GLY A 81 -13.47 -4.86 -6.76
CA GLY A 81 -13.88 -3.64 -7.46
C GLY A 81 -14.49 -3.88 -8.83
N LEU A 82 -15.10 -5.06 -9.02
CA LEU A 82 -15.96 -5.32 -10.17
C LEU A 82 -17.16 -4.36 -10.17
N PHE A 83 -17.70 -4.04 -8.99
CA PHE A 83 -18.71 -2.99 -8.85
C PHE A 83 -18.04 -1.62 -8.74
N LYS A 84 -18.28 -0.75 -9.73
CA LYS A 84 -17.67 0.60 -9.81
C LYS A 84 -18.32 1.60 -8.84
N ASN A 85 -19.59 1.41 -8.49
CA ASN A 85 -20.38 2.34 -7.68
C ASN A 85 -20.76 1.82 -6.29
N ILE A 86 -20.11 0.76 -5.83
CA ILE A 86 -20.25 0.18 -4.48
C ILE A 86 -18.86 -0.04 -3.89
N ARG A 87 -18.64 0.41 -2.65
CA ARG A 87 -17.33 0.35 -1.99
C ARG A 87 -17.20 -0.79 -0.99
N SER A 88 -18.31 -1.25 -0.43
CA SER A 88 -18.33 -2.33 0.55
C SER A 88 -19.66 -3.07 0.57
N ILE A 89 -19.68 -4.26 1.19
CA ILE A 89 -20.91 -5.03 1.38
C ILE A 89 -21.92 -4.28 2.26
N GLN A 90 -21.47 -3.49 3.23
CA GLN A 90 -22.39 -2.68 4.05
C GLN A 90 -23.05 -1.57 3.23
N GLU A 91 -22.31 -0.95 2.31
CA GLU A 91 -22.90 0.01 1.37
C GLU A 91 -23.92 -0.68 0.46
N PHE A 92 -23.59 -1.85 -0.07
CA PHE A 92 -24.49 -2.65 -0.92
C PHE A 92 -25.79 -2.99 -0.19
N ASP A 93 -25.69 -3.47 1.05
CA ASP A 93 -26.83 -3.86 1.88
C ASP A 93 -27.77 -2.67 2.14
N GLN A 94 -27.24 -1.44 2.23
CA GLN A 94 -28.01 -0.21 2.45
C GLN A 94 -28.71 0.36 1.21
N LYS A 95 -28.33 -0.06 0.00
CA LYS A 95 -29.00 0.43 -1.22
C LYS A 95 -30.40 -0.18 -1.37
N ASP A 96 -31.30 0.56 -2.00
CA ASP A 96 -32.61 0.05 -2.39
C ASP A 96 -32.49 -1.02 -3.49
N ASP A 97 -33.52 -1.85 -3.63
CA ASP A 97 -33.53 -2.97 -4.58
C ASP A 97 -33.46 -2.51 -6.04
N ASP A 98 -33.97 -1.31 -6.34
CA ASP A 98 -33.95 -0.66 -7.65
C ASP A 98 -32.68 0.18 -7.89
N PHE A 99 -31.69 0.09 -7.01
CA PHE A 99 -30.39 0.73 -7.23
C PHE A 99 -29.63 0.04 -8.36
N ILE A 100 -29.17 0.82 -9.34
CA ILE A 100 -28.39 0.32 -10.48
C ILE A 100 -26.94 0.06 -10.07
N ILE A 101 -26.46 -1.15 -10.25
CA ILE A 101 -25.08 -1.60 -10.08
C ILE A 101 -24.32 -1.45 -11.41
N ARG A 102 -23.09 -0.90 -11.35
CA ARG A 102 -22.26 -0.67 -12.55
C ARG A 102 -21.03 -1.58 -12.55
N LEU A 103 -20.87 -2.43 -13.56
CA LEU A 103 -19.73 -3.37 -13.70
C LEU A 103 -18.54 -2.76 -14.46
N GLY A 104 -18.80 -1.88 -15.41
CA GLY A 104 -17.78 -1.21 -16.21
C GLY A 104 -18.28 -0.73 -17.55
N GLU A 105 -17.38 -0.17 -18.37
CA GLU A 105 -17.68 -0.01 -19.80
C GLU A 105 -17.53 -1.39 -20.45
N GLU A 106 -16.41 -2.05 -20.16
CA GLU A 106 -16.20 -3.48 -20.35
C GLU A 106 -16.11 -4.20 -19.00
N THR A 107 -16.38 -5.51 -19.00
CA THR A 107 -16.32 -6.35 -17.81
C THR A 107 -15.72 -7.72 -18.11
N VAL A 108 -15.47 -8.52 -17.07
CA VAL A 108 -14.93 -9.87 -17.24
C VAL A 108 -15.94 -10.72 -17.98
N THR A 109 -15.52 -11.39 -19.05
CA THR A 109 -16.33 -12.35 -19.81
C THR A 109 -15.67 -13.73 -19.84
N LEU A 110 -16.46 -14.73 -20.22
CA LEU A 110 -16.00 -16.11 -20.36
C LEU A 110 -16.25 -16.56 -21.80
N GLU A 111 -15.20 -17.02 -22.48
CA GLU A 111 -15.28 -17.60 -23.82
C GLU A 111 -14.44 -18.88 -23.90
N ASN A 112 -15.04 -19.99 -24.34
CA ASN A 112 -14.34 -21.26 -24.57
C ASN A 112 -13.48 -21.74 -23.38
N ASP A 113 -14.02 -21.70 -22.17
CA ASP A 113 -13.32 -22.03 -20.91
C ASP A 113 -12.09 -21.14 -20.61
N ALA A 114 -12.01 -19.97 -21.25
CA ALA A 114 -11.03 -18.94 -20.98
C ALA A 114 -11.72 -17.69 -20.43
N LEU A 115 -11.05 -17.04 -19.49
CA LEU A 115 -11.53 -15.82 -18.87
C LEU A 115 -10.87 -14.64 -19.58
N MET A 116 -11.69 -13.72 -20.06
CA MET A 116 -11.26 -12.51 -20.73
C MET A 116 -11.39 -11.36 -19.74
N VAL A 117 -10.25 -10.86 -19.27
CA VAL A 117 -10.19 -9.68 -18.39
C VAL A 117 -9.73 -8.48 -19.20
N PRO A 118 -10.60 -7.46 -19.37
CA PRO A 118 -10.20 -6.21 -19.98
C PRO A 118 -9.09 -5.51 -19.17
N ASP A 119 -8.08 -5.00 -19.86
CA ASP A 119 -6.89 -4.41 -19.25
C ASP A 119 -7.19 -3.15 -18.42
N ASP A 120 -8.15 -2.34 -18.83
CA ASP A 120 -8.65 -1.19 -18.10
C ASP A 120 -9.34 -1.62 -16.80
N LEU A 121 -10.16 -2.67 -16.84
CA LEU A 121 -10.78 -3.20 -15.64
C LEU A 121 -9.73 -3.77 -14.68
N LEU A 122 -8.82 -4.60 -15.19
CA LEU A 122 -7.74 -5.17 -14.39
C LEU A 122 -6.88 -4.10 -13.73
N TYR A 123 -6.50 -3.06 -14.49
CA TYR A 123 -5.77 -1.92 -13.95
C TYR A 123 -6.56 -1.21 -12.85
N LEU A 124 -7.85 -0.94 -13.06
CA LEU A 124 -8.69 -0.27 -12.06
C LEU A 124 -8.83 -1.11 -10.79
N MET A 125 -9.02 -2.42 -10.91
CA MET A 125 -9.08 -3.34 -9.77
C MET A 125 -7.79 -3.31 -8.95
N ILE A 126 -6.64 -3.40 -9.62
CA ILE A 126 -5.33 -3.35 -8.96
C ILE A 126 -5.07 -1.96 -8.36
N HIS A 127 -5.30 -0.90 -9.12
CA HIS A 127 -5.00 0.48 -8.71
C HIS A 127 -5.89 0.95 -7.54
N LYS A 128 -7.14 0.46 -7.45
CA LYS A 128 -8.02 0.67 -6.29
C LYS A 128 -7.37 0.21 -4.98
N LYS A 129 -6.56 -0.85 -5.03
CA LYS A 129 -5.87 -1.45 -3.87
C LYS A 129 -4.42 -1.00 -3.73
N PHE A 130 -3.73 -0.78 -4.85
CA PHE A 130 -2.32 -0.46 -4.95
C PHE A 130 -2.12 0.80 -5.80
N LYS A 131 -2.35 1.96 -5.18
CA LYS A 131 -2.30 3.29 -5.85
C LYS A 131 -0.94 3.63 -6.49
N ASN A 132 0.12 2.96 -6.07
CA ASN A 132 1.49 3.20 -6.56
C ASN A 132 1.73 2.60 -7.95
N LEU A 133 0.84 1.76 -8.48
CA LEU A 133 0.96 1.22 -9.83
C LEU A 133 0.47 2.26 -10.86
N SER A 134 1.40 2.78 -11.65
CA SER A 134 1.06 3.67 -12.77
C SER A 134 0.57 2.88 -13.98
N ARG A 135 -0.27 3.49 -14.83
CA ARG A 135 -0.74 2.85 -16.08
C ARG A 135 0.42 2.46 -17.01
N ARG A 136 1.49 3.27 -17.02
CA ARG A 136 2.71 2.97 -17.79
C ARG A 136 3.39 1.70 -17.31
N ASP A 137 3.56 1.56 -16.00
CA ASP A 137 4.23 0.41 -15.40
C ASP A 137 3.38 -0.86 -15.55
N PHE A 138 2.06 -0.73 -15.41
CA PHE A 138 1.09 -1.79 -15.70
C PHE A 138 1.21 -2.30 -17.15
N ASN A 139 1.17 -1.41 -18.14
CA ASN A 139 1.30 -1.82 -19.55
C ASN A 139 2.65 -2.46 -19.85
N LEU A 140 3.74 -1.95 -19.26
CA LEU A 140 5.07 -2.54 -19.40
C LEU A 140 5.12 -3.94 -18.79
N ALA A 141 4.48 -4.14 -17.63
CA ALA A 141 4.40 -5.42 -16.95
C ALA A 141 3.57 -6.44 -17.75
N LEU A 142 2.43 -6.04 -18.32
CA LEU A 142 1.63 -6.89 -19.23
C LEU A 142 2.48 -7.42 -20.39
N THR A 143 3.21 -6.56 -21.09
CA THR A 143 4.07 -6.96 -22.21
C THR A 143 5.15 -7.95 -21.77
N LYS A 144 5.78 -7.71 -20.60
CA LYS A 144 6.83 -8.59 -20.09
C LYS A 144 6.29 -9.97 -19.69
N LEU A 145 5.11 -10.03 -19.06
CA LEU A 145 4.48 -11.28 -18.61
C LEU A 145 4.10 -12.22 -19.75
N GLN A 146 3.87 -11.69 -20.96
CA GLN A 146 3.56 -12.49 -22.15
C GLN A 146 4.79 -13.23 -22.72
N ALA A 147 6.01 -12.80 -22.40
CA ALA A 147 7.22 -13.27 -23.07
C ALA A 147 8.41 -13.48 -22.11
N LEU A 148 8.20 -14.24 -21.03
CA LEU A 148 9.25 -14.53 -20.06
C LEU A 148 10.16 -15.66 -20.54
N LYS A 149 11.45 -15.37 -20.70
CA LYS A 149 12.44 -16.35 -21.14
C LYS A 149 12.85 -17.28 -19.99
N CYS A 150 12.71 -18.58 -20.20
CA CYS A 150 13.23 -19.60 -19.28
C CYS A 150 14.76 -19.52 -19.19
N GLU A 151 15.29 -19.64 -17.97
CA GLU A 151 16.74 -19.61 -17.74
C GLU A 151 17.41 -20.96 -18.03
N LYS A 152 16.67 -22.06 -17.83
CA LYS A 152 17.19 -23.43 -17.97
C LYS A 152 16.97 -24.02 -19.36
N ALA A 153 16.04 -23.46 -20.13
CA ALA A 153 15.73 -23.87 -21.50
C ALA A 153 15.58 -22.63 -22.39
N ASN A 154 15.91 -22.74 -23.68
CA ASN A 154 15.72 -21.63 -24.63
C ASN A 154 14.25 -21.53 -25.10
N ILE A 155 13.32 -21.51 -24.15
CA ILE A 155 11.87 -21.48 -24.36
C ILE A 155 11.30 -20.23 -23.68
N ILE A 156 10.22 -19.70 -24.23
CA ILE A 156 9.44 -18.61 -23.65
C ILE A 156 8.23 -19.21 -22.93
N HIS A 157 8.05 -18.86 -21.67
CA HIS A 157 6.90 -19.22 -20.85
C HIS A 157 6.00 -18.00 -20.68
N PRO A 158 4.87 -17.91 -21.41
CA PRO A 158 3.88 -16.86 -21.16
C PRO A 158 3.22 -17.12 -19.80
N PHE A 159 3.29 -16.13 -18.91
CA PHE A 159 2.58 -16.17 -17.62
C PHE A 159 1.14 -15.66 -17.77
N ILE A 160 0.92 -14.81 -18.78
CA ILE A 160 -0.41 -14.37 -19.21
C ILE A 160 -0.51 -14.51 -20.73
N PHE A 161 -1.73 -14.66 -21.23
CA PHE A 161 -2.07 -14.62 -22.64
C PHE A 161 -2.92 -13.41 -22.94
N GLN A 162 -2.64 -12.77 -24.06
CA GLN A 162 -3.54 -11.80 -24.68
C GLN A 162 -4.46 -12.56 -25.64
N ILE A 163 -5.76 -12.58 -25.36
CA ILE A 163 -6.76 -13.31 -26.13
C ILE A 163 -7.32 -12.42 -27.25
N ASP A 164 -7.59 -11.16 -26.93
CA ASP A 164 -8.01 -10.10 -27.87
C ASP A 164 -7.18 -8.80 -27.63
N GLU A 165 -7.44 -7.73 -28.38
CA GLU A 165 -6.66 -6.48 -28.35
C GLU A 165 -6.48 -5.91 -26.93
N HIS A 166 -7.45 -6.10 -26.05
CA HIS A 166 -7.43 -5.59 -24.67
C HIS A 166 -7.72 -6.64 -23.59
N ASP A 167 -7.83 -7.92 -23.94
CA ASP A 167 -8.25 -8.98 -23.02
C ASP A 167 -7.12 -9.95 -22.63
N TYR A 168 -7.00 -10.17 -21.32
CA TYR A 168 -5.93 -10.96 -20.74
C TYR A 168 -6.45 -12.14 -19.89
N ASN A 169 -5.71 -13.25 -19.93
CA ASN A 169 -5.93 -14.43 -19.09
C ASN A 169 -4.61 -14.91 -18.48
N ILE A 170 -4.67 -15.51 -17.28
CA ILE A 170 -3.52 -16.19 -16.68
C ILE A 170 -3.27 -17.53 -17.38
N SER A 171 -2.00 -17.92 -17.55
CA SER A 171 -1.68 -19.22 -18.11
C SER A 171 -2.09 -20.35 -17.17
N ASN A 172 -2.63 -21.45 -17.72
CA ASN A 172 -3.04 -22.62 -16.95
C ASN A 172 -1.89 -23.19 -16.11
N GLU A 173 -0.68 -23.22 -16.68
CA GLU A 173 0.48 -23.77 -15.98
C GLU A 173 0.85 -22.92 -14.76
N LEU A 174 0.85 -21.59 -14.89
CA LEU A 174 1.10 -20.71 -13.76
C LEU A 174 -0.03 -20.79 -12.73
N TYR A 175 -1.29 -20.82 -13.19
CA TYR A 175 -2.46 -20.96 -12.34
C TYR A 175 -2.33 -22.17 -11.40
N TYR A 176 -2.10 -23.36 -11.95
CA TYR A 176 -1.99 -24.58 -11.14
C TYR A 176 -0.73 -24.64 -10.28
N ILE A 177 0.34 -23.94 -10.66
CA ILE A 177 1.51 -23.77 -9.78
C ILE A 177 1.14 -22.90 -8.59
N LEU A 178 0.47 -21.78 -8.82
CA LEU A 178 0.05 -20.85 -7.78
C LEU A 178 -0.95 -21.47 -6.79
N ASP A 179 -1.91 -22.25 -7.30
CA ASP A 179 -2.92 -22.95 -6.51
C ASP A 179 -2.32 -23.91 -5.47
N GLN A 180 -1.16 -24.50 -5.77
CA GLN A 180 -0.44 -25.38 -4.83
C GLN A 180 0.06 -24.65 -3.58
N TYR A 181 0.26 -23.33 -3.64
CA TYR A 181 0.70 -22.53 -2.50
C TYR A 181 -0.46 -22.03 -1.63
N GLY A 182 -1.72 -22.26 -2.04
CA GLY A 182 -2.91 -21.99 -1.24
C GLY A 182 -3.62 -20.68 -1.57
N ASN A 183 -4.07 -19.97 -0.54
CA ASN A 183 -4.96 -18.83 -0.64
C ASN A 183 -4.21 -17.52 -0.97
N ILE A 184 -4.07 -17.25 -2.27
CA ILE A 184 -3.50 -15.98 -2.78
C ILE A 184 -4.32 -14.76 -2.36
N TYR A 185 -5.65 -14.86 -2.34
CA TYR A 185 -6.51 -13.74 -1.98
C TYR A 185 -6.24 -13.24 -0.55
N GLN A 186 -5.94 -14.16 0.38
CA GLN A 186 -5.53 -13.82 1.74
C GLN A 186 -4.17 -13.10 1.77
N ALA A 187 -3.19 -13.52 0.97
CA ALA A 187 -1.90 -12.84 0.87
C ALA A 187 -2.07 -11.40 0.35
N ILE A 188 -2.91 -11.19 -0.67
CA ILE A 188 -3.27 -9.86 -1.17
C ILE A 188 -3.93 -9.02 -0.06
N LYS A 189 -4.88 -9.58 0.70
CA LYS A 189 -5.55 -8.86 1.80
C LYS A 189 -4.56 -8.37 2.87
N ILE A 190 -3.57 -9.20 3.22
CA ILE A 190 -2.52 -8.79 4.17
C ILE A 190 -1.66 -7.67 3.58
N GLU A 191 -1.23 -7.78 2.34
CA GLU A 191 -0.44 -6.77 1.66
C GLU A 191 -1.19 -5.41 1.55
N ILE A 192 -2.48 -5.44 1.21
CA ILE A 192 -3.34 -4.25 1.21
C ILE A 192 -3.43 -3.62 2.60
N THR A 193 -3.56 -4.43 3.64
CA THR A 193 -3.65 -3.94 5.02
C THR A 193 -2.36 -3.24 5.44
N ILE A 194 -1.21 -3.83 5.13
CA ILE A 194 0.12 -3.23 5.39
C ILE A 194 0.28 -1.93 4.59
N GLN A 195 -0.12 -1.90 3.32
CA GLN A 195 -0.02 -0.70 2.48
C GLN A 195 -0.93 0.41 2.98
N GLY A 196 -2.19 0.11 3.33
CA GLY A 196 -3.12 1.10 3.88
C GLY A 196 -2.62 1.70 5.19
N PHE A 197 -1.93 0.91 6.02
CA PHE A 197 -1.25 1.44 7.20
C PHE A 197 -0.10 2.39 6.85
N GLU A 198 0.76 2.00 5.90
CA GLU A 198 1.88 2.85 5.46
C GLU A 198 1.40 4.18 4.85
N ASP A 199 0.35 4.15 4.02
CA ASP A 199 -0.23 5.36 3.44
C ASP A 199 -0.64 6.34 4.55
N ARG A 200 -1.31 5.84 5.59
CA ARG A 200 -1.70 6.66 6.75
C ARG A 200 -0.51 7.18 7.55
N PHE A 201 0.52 6.36 7.71
CA PHE A 201 1.78 6.77 8.34
C PHE A 201 2.44 7.93 7.57
N ILE A 202 2.51 7.82 6.24
CA ILE A 202 3.07 8.86 5.36
C ILE A 202 2.30 10.17 5.51
N GLU A 203 0.96 10.15 5.50
CA GLU A 203 0.13 11.35 5.71
C GLU A 203 0.49 12.10 7.01
N ILE A 204 0.63 11.35 8.11
CA ILE A 204 0.95 11.92 9.42
C ILE A 204 2.39 12.47 9.45
N ARG A 205 3.34 11.74 8.86
CA ARG A 205 4.73 12.16 8.74
C ARG A 205 4.86 13.46 7.95
N ASP A 206 4.20 13.53 6.80
CA ASP A 206 4.27 14.70 5.93
C ASP A 206 3.57 15.90 6.59
N SER A 207 2.50 15.67 7.35
CA SER A 207 1.88 16.70 8.20
C SER A 207 2.85 17.26 9.23
N ILE A 208 3.55 16.42 10.02
CA ILE A 208 4.55 16.88 11.01
C ILE A 208 5.68 17.64 10.32
N ARG A 209 6.25 17.09 9.24
CA ARG A 209 7.35 17.73 8.52
C ARG A 209 6.95 19.11 8.01
N SER A 210 5.76 19.24 7.45
CA SER A 210 5.25 20.54 7.00
C SER A 210 5.01 21.54 8.15
N MET A 211 4.83 21.08 9.38
CA MET A 211 4.79 21.95 10.57
C MET A 211 6.20 22.32 11.04
N ILE A 212 7.18 21.41 10.96
CA ILE A 212 8.59 21.71 11.25
C ILE A 212 9.14 22.74 10.25
N GLU A 213 8.76 22.64 8.97
CA GLU A 213 9.15 23.60 7.93
C GLU A 213 8.72 25.03 8.23
N ILE A 214 7.67 25.24 9.03
CA ILE A 214 7.25 26.58 9.50
C ILE A 214 8.34 27.21 10.37
N PHE A 215 8.99 26.39 11.21
CA PHE A 215 10.10 26.82 12.04
C PHE A 215 11.33 27.01 11.19
N ASP A 216 11.77 25.99 10.45
CA ASP A 216 12.77 26.17 9.38
C ASP A 216 12.88 24.92 8.49
N PRO A 217 12.91 25.05 7.16
CA PRO A 217 13.09 23.92 6.26
C PRO A 217 14.41 23.16 6.46
N ILE A 218 15.46 23.79 7.00
CA ILE A 218 16.73 23.12 7.22
C ILE A 218 16.60 21.92 8.17
N LEU A 219 15.65 21.98 9.11
CA LEU A 219 15.43 20.99 10.15
C LEU A 219 14.88 19.66 9.63
N ILE A 220 14.29 19.64 8.43
CA ILE A 220 13.78 18.42 7.79
C ILE A 220 14.76 17.84 6.77
N THR A 221 15.92 18.45 6.57
CA THR A 221 16.93 17.91 5.66
C THR A 221 17.54 16.63 6.25
N LYS A 222 17.86 15.66 5.39
CA LYS A 222 18.38 14.35 5.82
C LYS A 222 19.58 14.43 6.78
N PRO A 223 20.61 15.27 6.53
CA PRO A 223 21.76 15.37 7.45
C PRO A 223 21.36 15.92 8.82
N VAL A 224 20.47 16.91 8.86
CA VAL A 224 20.05 17.55 10.12
C VAL A 224 19.13 16.62 10.91
N LEU A 225 18.19 15.94 10.25
CA LEU A 225 17.34 14.92 10.88
C LEU A 225 18.16 13.79 11.53
N GLN A 226 19.24 13.35 10.88
CA GLN A 226 20.13 12.34 11.48
C GLN A 226 20.74 12.84 12.79
N LYS A 227 21.20 14.11 12.84
CA LYS A 227 21.75 14.70 14.06
C LYS A 227 20.70 14.94 15.13
N ILE A 228 19.49 15.35 14.76
CA ILE A 228 18.34 15.47 15.67
C ILE A 228 18.05 14.13 16.33
N ASN A 229 17.97 13.05 15.54
CA ASN A 229 17.70 11.72 16.07
C ASN A 229 18.81 11.28 17.04
N THR A 230 20.09 11.51 16.69
CA THR A 230 21.22 11.24 17.60
C THR A 230 21.16 12.07 18.88
N ALA A 231 20.76 13.34 18.81
CA ALA A 231 20.59 14.19 19.99
C ALA A 231 19.53 13.60 20.95
N ILE A 232 18.39 13.18 20.40
CA ILE A 232 17.29 12.58 21.16
C ILE A 232 17.72 11.24 21.78
N GLU A 233 18.38 10.37 21.01
CA GLU A 233 18.91 9.09 21.50
C GLU A 233 19.89 9.28 22.68
N ASN A 234 20.75 10.30 22.60
CA ASN A 234 21.74 10.62 23.63
C ASN A 234 21.18 11.50 24.77
N LYS A 235 19.88 11.86 24.75
CA LYS A 235 19.24 12.77 25.70
C LYS A 235 19.89 14.16 25.79
N ASN A 236 20.47 14.62 24.69
CA ASN A 236 21.02 15.96 24.56
C ASN A 236 19.92 16.96 24.20
N GLU A 237 20.13 18.24 24.55
CA GLU A 237 19.31 19.32 24.01
C GLU A 237 19.51 19.44 22.49
N ILE A 238 18.41 19.46 21.74
CA ILE A 238 18.43 19.28 20.29
C ILE A 238 19.18 20.43 19.58
N ILE A 239 18.76 21.69 19.80
CA ILE A 239 19.33 22.84 19.11
C ILE A 239 20.81 23.09 19.48
N PRO A 240 21.22 23.04 20.76
CA PRO A 240 22.64 23.13 21.13
C PRO A 240 23.49 22.05 20.46
N PHE A 241 23.05 20.79 20.50
CA PHE A 241 23.78 19.68 19.90
C PHE A 241 23.98 19.86 18.39
N ILE A 242 22.96 20.32 17.66
CA ILE A 242 23.05 20.57 16.21
C ILE A 242 24.10 21.65 15.90
N LYS A 243 24.18 22.70 16.74
CA LYS A 243 25.19 23.76 16.58
C LYS A 243 26.61 23.25 16.85
N GLU A 244 26.79 22.42 17.88
CA GLU A 244 28.09 21.79 18.19
C GLU A 244 28.59 20.93 17.02
N GLU A 245 27.67 20.25 16.34
CA GLU A 245 27.92 19.47 15.12
C GLU A 245 28.16 20.34 13.86
N LYS A 246 28.35 21.65 14.04
CA LYS A 246 28.69 22.64 13.00
C LYS A 246 27.65 22.77 11.88
N ILE A 247 26.39 22.44 12.15
CA ILE A 247 25.29 22.72 11.22
C ILE A 247 24.96 24.20 11.30
N LYS A 248 25.03 24.89 10.16
CA LYS A 248 24.69 26.31 10.06
C LYS A 248 23.17 26.47 10.16
N LEU A 249 22.69 26.82 11.36
CA LEU A 249 21.31 27.20 11.59
C LEU A 249 21.13 28.72 11.38
N PRO A 250 19.92 29.18 10.99
CA PRO A 250 19.59 30.60 10.96
C PRO A 250 19.74 31.30 12.32
N GLU A 251 19.89 32.62 12.29
CA GLU A 251 20.12 33.43 13.50
C GLU A 251 19.02 33.29 14.56
N LYS A 252 17.79 32.98 14.18
CA LYS A 252 16.69 32.76 15.16
C LYS A 252 16.94 31.60 16.13
N PHE A 253 17.82 30.67 15.77
CA PHE A 253 18.25 29.61 16.67
C PHE A 253 19.39 30.04 17.59
N ASN A 254 19.96 31.24 17.42
CA ASN A 254 20.96 31.81 18.30
C ASN A 254 20.34 32.51 19.51
N THR A 255 20.11 31.74 20.57
CA THR A 255 19.30 32.14 21.72
C THR A 255 20.10 32.79 22.86
N ASP A 256 21.40 33.03 22.69
CA ASP A 256 22.28 33.47 23.78
C ASP A 256 21.91 34.86 24.34
N LYS A 257 21.30 35.71 23.51
CA LYS A 257 20.84 37.06 23.86
C LYS A 257 19.36 37.13 24.23
N ILE A 258 18.64 36.02 24.18
CA ILE A 258 17.19 36.00 24.39
C ILE A 258 16.91 35.64 25.84
N ASP A 259 16.03 36.39 26.48
CA ASP A 259 15.51 36.04 27.80
C ASP A 259 14.67 34.76 27.72
N LYS A 260 15.20 33.68 28.33
CA LYS A 260 14.60 32.35 28.32
C LYS A 260 13.36 32.24 29.22
N ASP A 261 13.08 33.26 30.02
CA ASP A 261 11.88 33.31 30.87
C ASP A 261 10.66 33.87 30.14
N LEU A 262 10.86 34.45 28.95
CA LEU A 262 9.76 34.94 28.10
C LEU A 262 8.86 33.80 27.63
N GLU A 263 7.55 33.99 27.79
CA GLU A 263 6.52 33.02 27.40
C GLU A 263 6.58 32.66 25.91
N ILE A 264 6.85 33.65 25.04
CA ILE A 264 6.98 33.46 23.60
C ILE A 264 8.14 32.51 23.30
N PHE A 265 9.31 32.71 23.92
CA PHE A 265 10.47 31.83 23.72
C PHE A 265 10.18 30.41 24.19
N ARG A 266 9.66 30.25 25.42
CA ARG A 266 9.32 28.94 26.00
C ARG A 266 8.31 28.20 25.13
N THR A 267 7.24 28.87 24.72
CA THR A 267 6.22 28.27 23.85
C THR A 267 6.80 27.88 22.49
N TRP A 268 7.65 28.73 21.90
CA TRP A 268 8.29 28.46 20.61
C TRP A 268 9.20 27.24 20.68
N ILE A 269 10.08 27.15 21.68
CA ILE A 269 11.02 26.03 21.81
C ILE A 269 10.30 24.73 22.19
N ASP A 270 9.27 24.79 23.03
CA ASP A 270 8.49 23.62 23.44
C ASP A 270 7.73 23.02 22.25
N LYS A 271 7.09 23.86 21.43
CA LYS A 271 6.37 23.40 20.23
C LYS A 271 7.33 22.84 19.18
N LEU A 272 8.49 23.46 18.99
CA LEU A 272 9.53 22.94 18.11
C LEU A 272 10.01 21.56 18.59
N ASN A 273 10.41 21.46 19.87
CA ASN A 273 10.90 20.22 20.45
C ASN A 273 9.85 19.11 20.37
N LEU A 274 8.58 19.41 20.66
CA LEU A 274 7.48 18.45 20.50
C LEU A 274 7.40 17.90 19.08
N LEU A 275 7.46 18.76 18.05
CA LEU A 275 7.43 18.33 16.65
C LEU A 275 8.64 17.47 16.27
N LEU A 276 9.85 17.86 16.72
CA LEU A 276 11.08 17.11 16.46
C LEU A 276 11.07 15.73 17.14
N LEU A 277 10.56 15.64 18.38
CA LEU A 277 10.38 14.39 19.10
C LEU A 277 9.38 13.48 18.39
N MET A 278 8.22 14.00 17.97
CA MET A 278 7.25 13.21 17.20
C MET A 278 7.82 12.73 15.86
N ASN A 279 8.59 13.56 15.15
CA ASN A 279 9.25 13.14 13.92
C ASN A 279 10.29 12.03 14.15
N ASN A 280 11.01 12.06 15.27
CA ASN A 280 11.90 10.96 15.66
C ASN A 280 11.12 9.67 16.02
N GLU A 281 10.01 9.79 16.74
CA GLU A 281 9.12 8.64 16.98
C GLU A 281 8.64 8.02 15.66
N LEU A 282 8.23 8.85 14.68
CA LEU A 282 7.88 8.37 13.34
C LEU A 282 9.03 7.70 12.60
N TYR A 283 10.27 8.18 12.77
CA TYR A 283 11.44 7.53 12.18
C TYR A 283 11.67 6.11 12.74
N ILE A 284 11.40 5.90 14.03
CA ILE A 284 11.44 4.57 14.65
C ILE A 284 10.32 3.70 14.09
N LEU A 285 9.10 4.23 14.00
CA LEU A 285 7.96 3.51 13.41
C LEU A 285 8.21 3.10 11.96
N GLU A 286 8.84 3.95 11.15
CA GLU A 286 9.19 3.65 9.76
C GLU A 286 10.08 2.41 9.64
N LYS A 287 11.01 2.21 10.58
CA LYS A 287 11.84 0.99 10.65
C LYS A 287 11.01 -0.24 11.00
N GLU A 288 10.10 -0.12 11.97
CA GLU A 288 9.22 -1.23 12.37
C GLU A 288 8.27 -1.63 11.22
N ILE A 289 7.68 -0.67 10.50
CA ILE A 289 6.88 -0.92 9.28
C ILE A 289 7.71 -1.63 8.21
N SER A 290 8.96 -1.18 8.02
CA SER A 290 9.88 -1.80 7.06
C SER A 290 10.18 -3.26 7.41
N GLU A 291 10.31 -3.60 8.70
CA GLU A 291 10.50 -4.98 9.16
C GLU A 291 9.28 -5.89 8.89
N ILE A 292 8.06 -5.35 8.99
CA ILE A 292 6.84 -6.06 8.58
C ILE A 292 6.88 -6.33 7.08
N LYS A 293 7.18 -5.32 6.26
CA LYS A 293 7.27 -5.47 4.79
C LYS A 293 8.37 -6.46 4.37
N ARG A 294 9.46 -6.53 5.12
CA ARG A 294 10.54 -7.51 4.92
C ARG A 294 10.08 -8.96 5.10
N ILE A 295 8.88 -9.23 5.58
CA ILE A 295 8.33 -10.59 5.59
C ILE A 295 8.26 -11.17 4.16
N TYR A 296 7.89 -10.35 3.17
CA TYR A 296 7.61 -10.81 1.81
C TYR A 296 8.20 -9.94 0.69
N ASN A 297 8.75 -8.76 1.01
CA ASN A 297 9.15 -7.77 0.02
C ASN A 297 10.52 -7.13 0.32
N GLY A 298 11.21 -6.70 -0.74
CA GLY A 298 12.50 -6.01 -0.70
C GLY A 298 13.72 -6.95 -0.79
N LYS A 299 14.90 -6.34 -0.95
CA LYS A 299 16.17 -7.05 -1.18
C LYS A 299 16.55 -8.04 -0.07
N HIS A 300 16.11 -7.77 1.16
CA HIS A 300 16.39 -8.58 2.35
C HIS A 300 15.11 -9.18 2.94
N LYS A 301 14.18 -9.59 2.05
CA LYS A 301 12.95 -10.29 2.43
C LYS A 301 13.27 -11.61 3.13
N LYS A 302 12.42 -12.00 4.09
CA LYS A 302 12.55 -13.22 4.89
C LYS A 302 12.05 -14.45 4.14
N ASN A 303 11.03 -14.27 3.29
CA ASN A 303 10.43 -15.32 2.49
C ASN A 303 10.38 -14.88 1.02
N SER A 304 10.43 -15.83 0.08
CA SER A 304 9.98 -15.55 -1.28
C SER A 304 8.47 -15.29 -1.29
N TYR A 305 7.95 -14.68 -2.35
CA TYR A 305 6.51 -14.37 -2.37
C TYR A 305 5.65 -15.63 -2.36
N LEU A 306 6.10 -16.72 -3.01
CA LEU A 306 5.44 -18.03 -2.95
C LEU A 306 5.39 -18.58 -1.53
N GLN A 307 6.51 -18.55 -0.81
CA GLN A 307 6.55 -18.93 0.60
C GLN A 307 5.66 -18.04 1.47
N PHE A 308 5.57 -16.75 1.16
CA PHE A 308 4.66 -15.86 1.86
C PHE A 308 3.19 -16.26 1.66
N ILE A 309 2.78 -16.59 0.43
CA ILE A 309 1.43 -17.09 0.13
C ILE A 309 1.14 -18.35 0.97
N GLU A 310 2.03 -19.34 0.93
CA GLU A 310 1.89 -20.61 1.67
C GLU A 310 1.76 -20.37 3.17
N LYS A 311 2.70 -19.63 3.76
CA LYS A 311 2.69 -19.35 5.20
C LYS A 311 1.43 -18.62 5.64
N VAL A 312 0.96 -17.66 4.86
CA VAL A 312 -0.28 -16.92 5.17
C VAL A 312 -1.49 -17.85 5.08
N SER A 313 -1.56 -18.67 4.03
CA SER A 313 -2.67 -19.58 3.75
C SER A 313 -2.89 -20.58 4.86
N PHE A 314 -1.81 -21.16 5.38
CA PHE A 314 -1.86 -22.17 6.44
C PHE A 314 -1.56 -21.60 7.83
N ASN A 315 -1.41 -20.27 7.93
CA ASN A 315 -1.00 -19.55 9.13
C ASN A 315 0.22 -20.18 9.83
N GLU A 316 1.20 -20.62 9.03
CA GLU A 316 2.45 -21.19 9.55
C GLU A 316 3.19 -20.18 10.43
N ASP A 317 3.83 -20.66 11.49
CA ASP A 317 4.52 -19.84 12.48
C ASP A 317 3.66 -18.70 13.08
N ASN A 318 2.32 -18.82 13.01
CA ASN A 318 1.37 -17.77 13.37
C ASN A 318 1.60 -16.44 12.63
N ILE A 319 2.07 -16.50 11.38
CA ILE A 319 2.46 -15.31 10.61
C ILE A 319 1.35 -14.25 10.51
N VAL A 320 0.09 -14.68 10.34
CA VAL A 320 -1.05 -13.76 10.19
C VAL A 320 -1.29 -13.02 11.50
N ILE A 321 -1.28 -13.76 12.61
CA ILE A 321 -1.46 -13.21 13.97
C ILE A 321 -0.32 -12.25 14.30
N ASN A 322 0.93 -12.65 14.04
CA ASN A 322 2.11 -11.83 14.29
C ASN A 322 2.08 -10.50 13.52
N ILE A 323 1.67 -10.54 12.24
CA ILE A 323 1.51 -9.31 11.43
C ILE A 323 0.41 -8.43 12.02
N GLN A 324 -0.74 -9.01 12.38
CA GLN A 324 -1.85 -8.25 12.96
C GLN A 324 -1.46 -7.57 14.29
N GLU A 325 -0.84 -8.31 15.21
CA GLU A 325 -0.38 -7.77 16.49
C GLU A 325 0.63 -6.64 16.31
N GLN A 326 1.59 -6.80 15.40
CA GLN A 326 2.56 -5.75 15.08
C GLN A 326 1.88 -4.51 14.50
N LEU A 327 0.94 -4.66 13.56
CA LEU A 327 0.19 -3.55 12.98
C LEU A 327 -0.69 -2.83 14.02
N ILE A 328 -1.31 -3.58 14.95
CA ILE A 328 -2.09 -2.99 16.06
C ILE A 328 -1.16 -2.17 16.97
N ALA A 329 -0.02 -2.71 17.38
CA ALA A 329 0.94 -2.01 18.21
C ALA A 329 1.46 -0.72 17.53
N LEU A 330 1.74 -0.78 16.23
CA LEU A 330 2.12 0.40 15.44
C LEU A 330 0.99 1.42 15.35
N ARG A 331 -0.25 0.97 15.15
CA ARG A 331 -1.43 1.84 15.12
C ARG A 331 -1.60 2.58 16.43
N ASP A 332 -1.45 1.92 17.58
CA ASP A 332 -1.60 2.57 18.88
C ASP A 332 -0.55 3.66 19.10
N LYS A 333 0.70 3.42 18.67
CA LYS A 333 1.75 4.44 18.68
C LYS A 333 1.39 5.61 17.76
N LEU A 334 0.93 5.32 16.53
CA LEU A 334 0.57 6.33 15.54
C LEU A 334 -0.63 7.17 15.97
N VAL A 335 -1.64 6.57 16.63
CA VAL A 335 -2.81 7.28 17.19
C VAL A 335 -2.38 8.27 18.27
N LYS A 336 -1.44 7.91 19.14
CA LYS A 336 -0.88 8.83 20.16
C LYS A 336 -0.15 10.02 19.54
N ILE A 337 0.57 9.80 18.44
CA ILE A 337 1.20 10.88 17.68
C ILE A 337 0.13 11.75 17.03
N GLN A 338 -0.88 11.14 16.40
CA GLN A 338 -1.97 11.85 15.74
C GLN A 338 -2.77 12.74 16.72
N SER A 339 -3.03 12.28 17.94
CA SER A 339 -3.74 13.09 18.93
C SER A 339 -2.96 14.35 19.29
N LYS A 340 -1.64 14.23 19.53
CA LYS A 340 -0.76 15.38 19.80
C LYS A 340 -0.70 16.37 18.63
N ILE A 341 -0.63 15.88 17.39
CA ILE A 341 -0.64 16.73 16.20
C ILE A 341 -1.95 17.48 16.06
N SER A 342 -3.08 16.85 16.40
CA SER A 342 -4.41 17.47 16.23
C SER A 342 -4.62 18.70 17.13
N GLU A 343 -3.83 18.84 18.19
CA GLU A 343 -3.79 20.03 19.06
C GLU A 343 -2.96 21.18 18.45
N LEU A 344 -2.28 20.96 17.33
CA LEU A 344 -1.45 21.95 16.65
C LEU A 344 -2.09 22.40 15.34
N THR A 345 -2.16 23.71 15.11
CA THR A 345 -2.56 24.26 13.81
C THR A 345 -1.38 24.95 13.12
N LYS A 346 -1.30 24.80 11.79
CA LYS A 346 -0.28 25.51 10.99
C LYS A 346 -0.38 27.03 11.14
N LYS A 347 -1.59 27.56 11.38
CA LYS A 347 -1.80 29.00 11.55
C LYS A 347 -1.15 29.49 12.85
N ASP A 348 -1.41 28.80 13.96
CA ASP A 348 -0.88 29.19 15.27
C ASP A 348 0.63 29.06 15.31
N LEU A 349 1.19 27.99 14.72
CA LEU A 349 2.64 27.82 14.60
C LEU A 349 3.30 28.91 13.75
N LYS A 350 2.65 29.36 12.66
CA LYS A 350 3.16 30.48 11.85
C LYS A 350 3.16 31.79 12.62
N LEU A 351 2.09 32.08 13.34
CA LEU A 351 2.00 33.28 14.19
C LEU A 351 3.07 33.26 15.28
N LEU A 352 3.19 32.15 16.00
CA LEU A 352 4.21 31.93 17.02
C LEU A 352 5.63 32.12 16.46
N ASN A 353 5.92 31.57 15.28
CA ASN A 353 7.24 31.73 14.66
C ASN A 353 7.53 33.18 14.26
N LEU A 354 6.53 33.90 13.72
CA LEU A 354 6.69 35.32 13.38
C LEU A 354 6.86 36.21 14.63
N ASP A 355 6.12 35.95 15.69
CA ASP A 355 6.22 36.72 16.93
C ASP A 355 7.57 36.48 17.62
N TYR A 356 8.09 35.26 17.55
CA TYR A 356 9.45 34.96 18.01
C TYR A 356 10.52 35.63 17.13
N GLU A 357 10.37 35.64 15.81
CA GLU A 357 11.29 36.35 14.92
C GLU A 357 11.28 37.88 15.17
N ARG A 358 10.13 38.47 15.47
CA ARG A 358 10.03 39.87 15.90
C ARG A 358 10.77 40.14 17.20
N LEU A 359 10.62 39.25 18.18
CA LEU A 359 11.34 39.35 19.46
C LEU A 359 12.85 39.42 19.21
N ILE A 360 13.38 38.54 18.36
CA ILE A 360 14.82 38.51 18.02
C ILE A 360 15.28 39.83 17.39
N ILE A 361 14.49 40.41 16.48
CA ILE A 361 14.82 41.69 15.84
C ILE A 361 14.90 42.79 16.90
N MET A 362 13.88 42.91 17.75
CA MET A 362 13.83 43.92 18.81
C MET A 362 14.98 43.76 19.81
N SER A 363 15.35 42.52 20.14
CA SER A 363 16.46 42.22 21.06
C SER A 363 17.85 42.43 20.47
N ASN A 364 17.99 42.63 19.16
CA ASN A 364 19.26 42.92 18.48
C ASN A 364 19.45 44.41 18.15
N GLU A 365 18.41 45.23 18.32
CA GLU A 365 18.47 46.69 18.16
C GLU A 365 18.89 47.44 19.44
N ASP A 366 18.95 46.74 20.58
CA ASP A 366 19.58 47.16 21.85
C ASP A 366 21.01 46.61 21.97
#